data_AF-A0A8J7NIY0-F1
#
_entry.id   AF-A0A8J7NIY0-F1
#
_cell.length_a   1.000
_cell.length_b   1.000
_cell.length_c   1.000
_cell.angle_alpha   90.00
_cell.angle_beta   90.00
_cell.angle_gamma   90.00
#
_symmetry.space_group_name_H-M   'P 1'
#
loop_
_entity.id
_entity.type
_entity.pdbx_description
1 polymer ?
#
loop_
_entity_poly.entity_id
_entity_poly.type
_entity_poly.pdbx_seq_one_letter_code
_entity_poly.pdbx_strand_id
1 'polypeptide(L)'
;MYYCDGCHRGDVSVIPSRVIHNWDLSLREVSRKALRFLGQIAHEPLINVESLNPSLYDHVEQLKQTLSSRQKLRLLGEYLITCRSGGMKKMQAQLDQRNYILESAHLYSVADLQQMVEGQYEAFLQSIIQFASNHVYHCDLCTQRGFICQICNHSDIIFPFEFESTTRCQKCKTVFHSSCKKQNPACPRCQRLQKYLERELQD
;
A
#
# COMPACT_ATOMS: atom_id res chain seq x y z
N MET A 1 -2.97 6.02 -36.09
CA MET A 1 -3.91 7.09 -36.50
C MET A 1 -3.08 8.26 -36.98
N TYR A 2 -3.39 8.85 -38.14
CA TYR A 2 -2.64 9.97 -38.69
C TYR A 2 -3.35 11.29 -38.35
N TYR A 3 -2.57 12.31 -37.98
CA TYR A 3 -3.06 13.66 -37.65
C TYR A 3 -2.43 14.68 -38.60
N CYS A 4 -3.10 15.81 -38.86
CA CYS A 4 -2.48 16.93 -39.58
C CYS A 4 -1.48 17.68 -38.70
N ASP A 5 -0.59 18.47 -39.32
CA ASP A 5 0.42 19.30 -38.65
C ASP A 5 -0.17 20.32 -37.66
N GLY A 6 -1.45 20.68 -37.87
CA GLY A 6 -2.21 21.48 -36.92
C GLY A 6 -2.52 20.73 -35.63
N CYS A 7 -2.82 19.44 -35.69
CA CYS A 7 -3.27 18.62 -34.55
C CYS A 7 -2.13 17.90 -33.84
N HIS A 8 -0.97 17.77 -34.49
CA HIS A 8 0.21 17.08 -33.99
C HIS A 8 1.46 17.92 -34.27
N ARG A 9 2.02 18.53 -33.22
CA ARG A 9 3.11 19.51 -33.34
C ARG A 9 4.42 19.02 -32.72
N GLY A 10 4.56 17.71 -32.51
CA GLY A 10 5.67 17.12 -31.78
C GLY A 10 5.56 17.29 -30.26
N ASP A 11 4.36 17.60 -29.74
CA ASP A 11 4.11 17.58 -28.29
C ASP A 11 4.34 16.16 -27.75
N VAL A 12 4.98 16.03 -26.59
CA VAL A 12 5.32 14.72 -26.03
C VAL A 12 4.67 14.46 -24.68
N SER A 13 4.36 13.20 -24.41
CA SER A 13 3.87 12.76 -23.11
C SER A 13 4.25 11.30 -22.84
N VAL A 14 4.20 10.90 -21.58
CA VAL A 14 4.27 9.49 -21.19
C VAL A 14 2.98 8.80 -21.62
N ILE A 15 3.08 7.56 -22.13
CA ILE A 15 1.92 6.78 -22.58
C ILE A 15 1.56 5.75 -21.50
N PRO A 16 0.43 5.90 -20.77
CA PRO A 16 0.12 5.07 -19.61
C PRO A 16 0.15 3.56 -19.90
N SER A 17 -0.39 3.11 -21.03
CA SER A 17 -0.37 1.68 -21.39
C SER A 17 1.06 1.13 -21.52
N ARG A 18 2.02 1.93 -21.98
CA ARG A 18 3.42 1.50 -22.12
C ARG A 18 4.13 1.44 -20.77
N VAL A 19 3.78 2.33 -19.83
CA VAL A 19 4.24 2.25 -18.45
C VAL A 19 3.77 0.94 -17.81
N ILE A 20 2.50 0.58 -17.97
CA ILE A 20 1.94 -0.61 -17.34
C ILE A 20 2.42 -1.92 -17.97
N HIS A 21 2.57 -1.97 -19.29
CA HIS A 21 2.97 -3.21 -19.94
C HIS A 21 4.49 -3.42 -20.01
N ASN A 22 5.28 -2.34 -20.03
CA ASN A 22 6.73 -2.43 -20.30
C ASN A 22 7.59 -1.61 -19.32
N TRP A 23 7.00 -1.00 -18.29
CA TRP A 23 7.70 -0.03 -17.42
C TRP A 23 8.42 1.07 -18.21
N ASP A 24 7.83 1.49 -19.34
CA ASP A 24 8.46 2.44 -20.26
C ASP A 24 7.82 3.82 -20.13
N LEU A 25 8.56 4.73 -19.48
CA LEU A 25 8.18 6.12 -19.26
C LEU A 25 8.84 7.08 -20.29
N SER A 26 9.36 6.57 -21.41
CA SER A 26 9.87 7.43 -22.48
C SER A 26 8.78 8.37 -22.99
N LEU A 27 9.16 9.64 -23.16
CA LEU A 27 8.30 10.65 -23.79
C LEU A 27 8.09 10.31 -25.25
N ARG A 28 6.85 10.38 -25.71
CA ARG A 28 6.47 10.09 -27.10
C ARG A 28 5.54 11.15 -27.63
N GLU A 29 5.65 11.38 -28.93
CA GLU A 29 4.80 12.34 -29.60
C GLU A 29 3.33 11.93 -29.51
N VAL A 30 2.49 12.91 -29.19
CA VAL A 30 1.06 12.77 -29.03
C VAL A 30 0.35 13.93 -29.72
N SER A 31 -0.88 13.70 -30.14
CA SER A 31 -1.73 14.81 -30.62
C SER A 31 -2.03 15.79 -29.48
N ARG A 32 -2.30 17.05 -29.80
CA ARG A 32 -2.70 18.07 -28.81
C ARG A 32 -3.92 17.67 -28.00
N LYS A 33 -4.86 16.93 -28.61
CA LYS A 33 -6.04 16.40 -27.93
C LYS A 33 -5.65 15.35 -26.88
N ALA A 34 -4.77 14.43 -27.25
CA ALA A 34 -4.28 13.41 -26.33
C ALA A 34 -3.45 14.03 -25.19
N LEU A 35 -2.58 14.99 -25.49
CA LEU A 35 -1.81 15.72 -24.46
C LEU A 35 -2.73 16.36 -23.41
N ARG A 36 -3.76 17.08 -23.86
CA ARG A 36 -4.74 17.72 -22.95
C ARG A 36 -5.44 16.70 -22.07
N PHE A 37 -5.89 15.59 -22.66
CA PHE A 37 -6.55 14.52 -21.92
C PHE A 37 -5.62 13.87 -20.89
N LEU A 38 -4.39 13.53 -21.29
CA LEU A 38 -3.39 12.94 -20.40
C LEU A 38 -3.04 13.88 -19.23
N GLY A 39 -2.94 15.18 -19.49
CA GLY A 39 -2.74 16.19 -18.45
C GLY A 39 -3.90 16.28 -17.46
N GLN A 40 -5.15 16.13 -17.92
CA GLN A 40 -6.34 16.16 -17.05
C GLN A 40 -6.40 14.98 -16.09
N ILE A 41 -5.94 13.80 -16.51
CA ILE A 41 -6.00 12.57 -15.70
C ILE A 41 -4.69 12.25 -14.98
N ALA A 42 -3.67 13.11 -15.09
CA ALA A 42 -2.31 12.79 -14.65
C ALA A 42 -2.25 12.40 -13.16
N HIS A 43 -3.03 13.08 -12.32
CA HIS A 43 -3.10 12.86 -10.87
C HIS A 43 -4.28 11.96 -10.44
N GLU A 44 -5.12 11.55 -11.38
CA GLU A 44 -6.28 10.72 -11.10
C GLU A 44 -5.82 9.26 -10.86
N PRO A 45 -6.24 8.61 -9.77
CA PRO A 45 -5.81 7.26 -9.41
C PRO A 45 -6.59 6.22 -10.23
N LEU A 46 -6.30 6.12 -11.53
CA LEU A 46 -7.07 5.31 -12.48
C LEU A 46 -6.43 3.95 -12.78
N ILE A 47 -5.21 3.70 -12.32
CA ILE A 47 -4.41 2.55 -12.70
C ILE A 47 -4.35 1.56 -11.54
N ASN A 48 -5.12 0.48 -11.61
CA ASN A 48 -4.95 -0.65 -10.70
C ASN A 48 -3.95 -1.65 -11.28
N VAL A 49 -2.71 -1.65 -10.79
CA VAL A 49 -1.63 -2.50 -11.33
C VAL A 49 -1.94 -3.99 -11.13
N GLU A 50 -2.49 -4.37 -9.97
CA GLU A 50 -2.85 -5.77 -9.69
C GLU A 50 -3.87 -6.30 -10.70
N SER A 51 -4.84 -5.47 -11.10
CA SER A 51 -5.86 -5.86 -12.06
C SER A 51 -5.40 -5.82 -13.52
N LEU A 52 -4.47 -4.91 -13.86
CA LEU A 52 -4.04 -4.68 -15.24
C LEU A 52 -2.81 -5.51 -15.63
N ASN A 53 -1.82 -5.60 -14.75
CA ASN A 53 -0.58 -6.34 -14.96
C ASN A 53 0.09 -6.68 -13.62
N PRO A 54 -0.38 -7.71 -12.90
CA PRO A 54 0.17 -8.07 -11.58
C PRO A 54 1.65 -8.49 -11.67
N SER A 55 2.05 -9.11 -12.78
CA SER A 55 3.45 -9.51 -12.99
C SER A 55 4.42 -8.33 -13.01
N LEU A 56 3.95 -7.10 -13.22
CA LEU A 56 4.81 -5.91 -13.19
C LEU A 56 5.52 -5.75 -11.84
N TYR A 57 4.88 -6.13 -10.74
CA TYR A 57 5.49 -6.12 -9.40
C TYR A 57 6.69 -7.07 -9.28
N ASP A 58 6.71 -8.16 -10.06
CA ASP A 58 7.82 -9.11 -10.03
C ASP A 58 9.02 -8.66 -10.89
N HIS A 59 8.76 -7.81 -11.89
CA HIS A 59 9.77 -7.36 -12.85
C HIS A 59 10.36 -5.99 -12.52
N VAL A 60 9.69 -5.19 -11.69
CA VAL A 60 10.09 -3.82 -11.34
C VAL A 60 10.28 -3.71 -9.83
N GLU A 61 11.53 -3.77 -9.41
CA GLU A 61 11.91 -3.76 -7.98
C GLU A 61 11.43 -2.49 -7.26
N GLN A 62 11.53 -1.31 -7.88
CA GLN A 62 11.03 -0.06 -7.30
C GLN A 62 9.52 -0.13 -7.03
N LEU A 63 8.75 -0.66 -7.98
CA LEU A 63 7.29 -0.78 -7.84
C LEU A 63 6.92 -1.80 -6.74
N LYS A 64 7.68 -2.88 -6.61
CA LYS A 64 7.54 -3.87 -5.54
C LYS A 64 7.81 -3.27 -4.16
N GLN A 65 8.88 -2.48 -4.02
CA GLN A 65 9.21 -1.77 -2.79
C GLN A 65 8.10 -0.78 -2.43
N THR A 66 7.66 0.01 -3.40
CA THR A 66 6.54 0.93 -3.23
C THR A 66 5.24 0.20 -2.83
N LEU A 67 4.95 -0.98 -3.40
CA LEU A 67 3.80 -1.78 -2.98
C LEU A 67 3.89 -2.15 -1.50
N SER A 68 5.06 -2.60 -1.03
CA SER A 68 5.30 -2.91 0.38
C SER A 68 5.12 -1.67 1.27
N SER A 69 5.69 -0.53 0.88
CA SER A 69 5.52 0.75 1.57
C SER A 69 4.05 1.19 1.65
N ARG A 70 3.28 1.05 0.57
CA ARG A 70 1.84 1.36 0.56
C ARG A 70 1.04 0.38 1.41
N GLN A 71 1.33 -0.92 1.37
CA GLN A 71 0.70 -1.90 2.26
C GLN A 71 0.95 -1.57 3.74
N LYS A 72 2.18 -1.17 4.08
CA LYS A 72 2.55 -0.70 5.43
C LYS A 72 1.73 0.53 5.83
N LEU A 73 1.63 1.53 4.95
CA LEU A 73 0.80 2.73 5.18
C LEU A 73 -0.67 2.41 5.41
N ARG A 74 -1.25 1.46 4.66
CA ARG A 74 -2.65 1.06 4.87
C ARG A 74 -2.87 0.50 6.26
N LEU A 75 -1.98 -0.40 6.71
CA LEU A 75 -2.05 -0.95 8.06
C LEU A 75 -1.89 0.13 9.13
N LEU A 76 -0.96 1.07 8.94
CA LEU A 76 -0.83 2.24 9.83
C LEU A 76 -2.11 3.10 9.82
N GLY A 77 -2.72 3.30 8.65
CA GLY A 77 -3.99 3.99 8.47
C GLY A 77 -5.13 3.35 9.28
N GLU A 78 -5.20 2.01 9.36
CA GLU A 78 -6.18 1.29 10.19
C GLU A 78 -6.06 1.63 11.69
N TYR A 79 -4.85 1.92 12.18
CA TYR A 79 -4.65 2.39 13.55
C TYR A 79 -5.11 3.85 13.69
N LEU A 80 -4.64 4.72 12.79
CA LEU A 80 -4.87 6.16 12.89
C LEU A 80 -6.35 6.54 12.69
N ILE A 81 -7.08 5.89 11.79
CA ILE A 81 -8.48 6.24 11.46
C ILE A 81 -9.43 6.11 12.66
N THR A 82 -9.14 5.17 13.56
CA THR A 82 -9.91 4.91 14.78
C THR A 82 -9.25 5.53 16.03
N CYS A 83 -8.10 6.19 15.85
CA CYS A 83 -7.41 6.90 16.92
C CYS A 83 -7.98 8.30 17.11
N ARG A 84 -8.32 8.66 18.35
CA ARG A 84 -8.97 9.95 18.68
C ARG A 84 -8.00 11.10 19.00
N SER A 85 -6.69 10.86 18.92
CA SER A 85 -5.63 11.85 19.16
C SER A 85 -5.44 12.88 18.04
N GLY A 86 -6.12 12.70 16.90
CA GLY A 86 -5.96 13.53 15.70
C GLY A 86 -4.79 13.12 14.79
N GLY A 87 -4.11 11.99 15.05
CA GLY A 87 -3.04 11.47 14.19
C GLY A 87 -3.45 11.33 12.71
N MET A 88 -4.68 10.86 12.45
CA MET A 88 -5.20 10.71 11.10
C MET A 88 -5.24 12.02 10.32
N LYS A 89 -5.71 13.12 10.94
CA LYS A 89 -5.81 14.43 10.27
C LYS A 89 -4.44 14.94 9.83
N LYS A 90 -3.41 14.72 10.67
CA LYS A 90 -2.02 15.08 10.35
C LYS A 90 -1.47 14.23 9.21
N MET A 91 -1.74 12.93 9.21
CA MET A 91 -1.34 12.02 8.12
C MET A 91 -2.01 12.40 6.79
N GLN A 92 -3.31 12.72 6.80
CA GLN A 92 -4.04 13.15 5.59
C GLN A 92 -3.49 14.45 5.01
N ALA A 93 -3.08 15.39 5.85
CA ALA A 93 -2.43 16.62 5.39
C ALA A 93 -1.11 16.32 4.65
N GLN A 94 -0.34 15.32 5.10
CA GLN A 94 0.88 14.90 4.42
C GLN A 94 0.63 14.15 3.11
N LEU A 95 -0.51 13.46 2.96
CA LEU A 95 -0.86 12.74 1.73
C LEU A 95 -1.16 13.65 0.55
N ASP A 96 -1.38 14.95 0.78
CA ASP A 96 -1.59 15.96 -0.25
C ASP A 96 -2.67 15.54 -1.27
N GLN A 97 -3.89 15.35 -0.78
CA GLN A 97 -5.07 14.91 -1.55
C GLN A 97 -5.01 13.47 -2.12
N ARG A 98 -3.92 12.71 -1.90
CA ARG A 98 -3.78 11.32 -2.35
C ARG A 98 -4.31 10.29 -1.34
N ASN A 99 -5.54 10.51 -0.84
CA ASN A 99 -6.15 9.62 0.16
C ASN A 99 -6.33 8.17 -0.35
N TYR A 100 -6.44 7.97 -1.66
CA TYR A 100 -6.50 6.66 -2.29
C TYR A 100 -5.31 5.74 -1.95
N ILE A 101 -4.18 6.30 -1.51
CA ILE A 101 -3.02 5.54 -1.01
C ILE A 101 -3.39 4.67 0.20
N LEU A 102 -4.31 5.15 1.05
CA LEU A 102 -4.79 4.41 2.22
C LEU A 102 -5.93 3.45 1.88
N GLU A 103 -6.67 3.70 0.80
CA GLU A 103 -7.78 2.86 0.37
C GLU A 103 -7.28 1.60 -0.33
N SER A 104 -6.32 1.75 -1.26
CA SER A 104 -5.75 0.67 -2.05
C SER A 104 -4.24 0.79 -2.16
N ALA A 105 -3.53 -0.34 -2.04
CA ALA A 105 -2.08 -0.37 -2.27
C ALA A 105 -1.74 -0.49 -3.76
N HIS A 106 -2.72 -0.82 -4.61
CA HIS A 106 -2.53 -1.16 -6.01
C HIS A 106 -2.99 -0.09 -6.99
N LEU A 107 -3.63 0.98 -6.49
CA LEU A 107 -4.23 2.03 -7.32
C LEU A 107 -3.29 3.23 -7.44
N TYR A 108 -2.86 3.58 -8.65
CA TYR A 108 -1.88 4.64 -8.92
C TYR A 108 -2.44 5.64 -9.93
N SER A 109 -1.92 6.85 -9.85
CA SER A 109 -1.99 7.85 -10.92
C SER A 109 -0.77 7.73 -11.84
N VAL A 110 -0.82 8.37 -13.02
CA VAL A 110 0.36 8.44 -13.91
C VAL A 110 1.48 9.24 -13.23
N ALA A 111 1.12 10.30 -12.52
CA ALA A 111 2.06 11.13 -11.77
C ALA A 111 2.80 10.33 -10.68
N ASP A 112 2.14 9.40 -9.98
CA ASP A 112 2.81 8.54 -9.00
C ASP A 112 3.91 7.70 -9.67
N LEU A 113 3.59 7.07 -10.81
CA LEU A 113 4.52 6.21 -11.54
C LEU A 113 5.71 7.01 -12.08
N GLN A 114 5.50 8.25 -12.52
CA GLN A 114 6.57 9.16 -12.92
C GLN A 114 7.47 9.52 -11.72
N GLN A 115 6.88 9.92 -10.58
CA GLN A 115 7.63 10.25 -9.36
C GLN A 115 8.47 9.07 -8.83
N MET A 116 8.05 7.83 -9.08
CA MET A 116 8.85 6.65 -8.72
C MET A 116 10.14 6.58 -9.53
N VAL A 117 10.08 6.84 -10.83
CA VAL A 117 11.26 6.84 -11.71
C VAL A 117 12.17 8.04 -11.41
N GLU A 118 11.58 9.17 -11.04
CA GLU A 118 12.32 10.34 -10.58
C GLU A 118 12.91 10.18 -9.16
N GLY A 119 12.63 9.07 -8.47
CA GLY A 119 13.16 8.78 -7.14
C GLY A 119 12.54 9.58 -5.99
N GLN A 120 11.45 10.32 -6.25
CA GLN A 120 10.80 11.19 -5.26
C GLN A 120 9.71 10.46 -4.47
N TYR A 121 9.06 9.47 -5.07
CA TYR A 121 7.89 8.82 -4.49
C TYR A 121 8.21 8.03 -3.21
N GLU A 122 9.34 7.33 -3.17
CA GLU A 122 9.70 6.51 -2.01
C GLU A 122 9.99 7.39 -0.79
N ALA A 123 10.74 8.49 -0.96
CA ALA A 123 11.01 9.44 0.11
C ALA A 123 9.72 10.05 0.68
N PHE A 124 8.75 10.35 -0.21
CA PHE A 124 7.42 10.79 0.17
C PHE A 124 6.69 9.75 1.03
N LEU A 125 6.65 8.48 0.62
CA LEU A 125 6.02 7.42 1.39
C LEU A 125 6.71 7.19 2.75
N GLN A 126 8.05 7.14 2.76
CA GLN A 126 8.82 6.89 3.98
C GLN A 126 8.62 7.99 5.03
N SER A 127 8.49 9.25 4.61
CA SER A 127 8.15 10.36 5.51
C SER A 127 6.83 10.11 6.25
N ILE A 128 5.79 9.67 5.53
CA ILE A 128 4.47 9.39 6.09
C ILE A 128 4.50 8.13 6.95
N ILE A 129 5.22 7.09 6.51
CA ILE A 129 5.41 5.84 7.28
C ILE A 129 6.07 6.16 8.62
N GLN A 130 7.14 6.96 8.61
CA GLN A 130 7.86 7.34 9.81
C GLN A 130 6.95 8.12 10.77
N PHE A 131 6.20 9.10 10.25
CA PHE A 131 5.23 9.84 11.05
C PHE A 131 4.18 8.91 11.70
N ALA A 132 3.53 8.07 10.89
CA ALA A 132 2.43 7.23 11.36
C ALA A 132 2.93 6.11 12.29
N SER A 133 4.09 5.52 12.01
CA SER A 133 4.72 4.52 12.90
C SER A 133 5.08 5.15 14.24
N ASN A 134 5.72 6.32 14.22
CA ASN A 134 6.05 7.06 15.44
C ASN A 134 4.78 7.40 16.25
N HIS A 135 3.69 7.76 15.59
CA HIS A 135 2.40 7.95 16.25
C HIS A 135 1.90 6.67 16.92
N VAL A 136 1.89 5.54 16.21
CA VAL A 136 1.38 4.27 16.75
C VAL A 136 2.20 3.81 17.96
N TYR A 137 3.53 3.89 17.90
CA TYR A 137 4.40 3.46 19.01
C TYR A 137 4.26 4.31 20.27
N HIS A 138 3.90 5.60 20.13
CA HIS A 138 3.86 6.55 21.26
C HIS A 138 2.45 7.02 21.61
N CYS A 139 1.41 6.37 21.08
CA CYS A 139 0.01 6.71 21.38
C CYS A 139 -0.66 5.56 22.13
N ASP A 140 -1.06 5.80 23.38
CA ASP A 140 -1.73 4.80 24.24
C ASP A 140 -2.95 4.16 23.59
N LEU A 141 -3.72 4.93 22.80
CA LEU A 141 -4.89 4.42 22.10
C LEU A 141 -4.52 3.44 20.97
N CYS A 142 -3.37 3.65 20.33
CA CYS A 142 -2.89 2.78 19.25
C CYS A 142 -2.18 1.55 19.81
N THR A 143 -1.33 1.72 20.82
CA THR A 143 -0.57 0.62 21.45
C THR A 143 -1.50 -0.41 22.09
N GLN A 144 -2.62 0.01 22.69
CA GLN A 144 -3.65 -0.91 23.22
C GLN A 144 -4.28 -1.82 22.16
N ARG A 145 -4.15 -1.47 20.87
CA ARG A 145 -4.64 -2.27 19.73
C ARG A 145 -3.52 -3.06 19.05
N GLY A 146 -2.32 -3.04 19.60
CA GLY A 146 -1.25 -3.97 19.22
C GLY A 146 -1.57 -5.39 19.67
N PHE A 147 -0.68 -6.32 19.35
CA PHE A 147 -0.85 -7.74 19.64
C PHE A 147 0.21 -8.21 20.63
N ILE A 148 -0.17 -9.18 21.46
CA ILE A 148 0.79 -10.03 22.18
C ILE A 148 0.86 -11.36 21.42
N CYS A 149 2.07 -11.82 21.13
CA CYS A 149 2.27 -13.08 20.43
C CYS A 149 1.79 -14.26 21.29
N GLN A 150 0.67 -14.89 20.94
CA GLN A 150 0.06 -15.98 21.74
C GLN A 150 0.85 -17.31 21.74
N ILE A 151 1.99 -17.36 21.05
CA ILE A 151 2.87 -18.54 21.00
C ILE A 151 3.95 -18.44 22.08
N CYS A 152 4.68 -17.32 22.12
CA CYS A 152 5.72 -17.10 23.13
C CYS A 152 5.22 -16.37 24.38
N ASN A 153 4.09 -15.65 24.30
CA ASN A 153 3.53 -14.82 25.36
C ASN A 153 4.53 -13.81 25.97
N HIS A 154 5.55 -13.41 25.22
CA HIS A 154 6.43 -12.31 25.63
C HIS A 154 5.63 -11.00 25.67
N SER A 155 5.95 -10.11 26.61
CA SER A 155 5.17 -8.90 26.89
C SER A 155 5.27 -7.82 25.82
N ASP A 156 6.14 -8.00 24.82
CA ASP A 156 6.32 -7.02 23.76
C ASP A 156 5.08 -6.91 22.89
N ILE A 157 4.65 -5.67 22.66
CA ILE A 157 3.57 -5.36 21.75
C ILE A 157 4.12 -5.40 20.32
N ILE A 158 3.49 -6.21 19.48
CA ILE A 158 3.82 -6.32 18.06
C ILE A 158 2.68 -5.81 17.19
N PHE A 159 3.03 -5.36 15.99
CA PHE A 159 2.12 -4.72 15.08
C PHE A 159 2.14 -5.36 13.68
N PRO A 160 1.00 -5.38 12.97
CA PRO A 160 0.92 -6.03 11.66
C PRO A 160 1.76 -5.33 10.58
N PHE A 161 2.17 -4.07 10.79
CA PHE A 161 2.99 -3.32 9.84
C PHE A 161 4.50 -3.57 10.00
N GLU A 162 4.91 -4.37 10.99
CA GLU A 162 6.30 -4.78 11.23
C GLU A 162 6.64 -6.03 10.40
N PHE A 163 6.68 -5.88 9.08
CA PHE A 163 6.79 -7.02 8.14
C PHE A 163 8.06 -7.88 8.32
N GLU A 164 9.12 -7.34 8.89
CA GLU A 164 10.39 -8.05 9.10
C GLU A 164 10.33 -9.00 10.30
N SER A 165 9.66 -8.59 11.38
CA SER A 165 9.64 -9.31 12.66
C SER A 165 8.33 -10.04 12.94
N THR A 166 7.26 -9.73 12.19
CA THR A 166 5.91 -10.27 12.44
C THR A 166 5.27 -10.94 11.24
N THR A 167 4.34 -11.84 11.52
CA THR A 167 3.50 -12.51 10.53
C THR A 167 2.04 -12.48 10.98
N ARG A 168 1.15 -12.06 10.08
CA ARG A 168 -0.30 -12.01 10.30
C ARG A 168 -0.97 -13.29 9.81
N CYS A 169 -1.82 -13.90 10.63
CA CYS A 169 -2.62 -15.04 10.20
C CYS A 169 -3.64 -14.62 9.13
N GLN A 170 -3.68 -15.34 8.01
CA GLN A 170 -4.59 -15.00 6.90
C GLN A 170 -6.08 -15.17 7.24
N LYS A 171 -6.42 -16.07 8.17
CA LYS A 171 -7.80 -16.33 8.60
C LYS A 171 -8.26 -15.36 9.69
N CYS A 172 -7.68 -15.43 10.89
CA CYS A 172 -8.14 -14.67 12.06
C CYS A 172 -7.44 -13.32 12.25
N LYS A 173 -6.52 -12.94 11.35
CA LYS A 173 -5.79 -11.67 11.35
C LYS A 173 -4.94 -11.39 12.59
N THR A 174 -4.77 -12.36 13.49
CA THR A 174 -3.88 -12.25 14.66
C THR A 174 -2.43 -12.22 14.22
N VAL A 175 -1.64 -11.38 14.88
CA VAL A 175 -0.22 -11.17 14.60
C VAL A 175 0.63 -12.01 15.56
N PHE A 176 1.72 -12.57 15.04
CA PHE A 176 2.70 -13.36 15.76
C PHE A 176 4.10 -12.92 15.35
N HIS A 177 5.11 -13.15 16.19
CA HIS A 177 6.49 -13.07 15.71
C HIS A 177 6.72 -14.06 14.56
N SER A 178 7.45 -13.63 13.53
CA SER A 178 7.76 -14.46 12.35
C SER A 178 8.49 -15.75 12.75
N SER A 179 9.43 -15.66 13.70
CA SER A 179 10.15 -16.82 14.26
C SER A 179 9.20 -17.81 14.94
N CYS A 180 8.31 -17.32 15.82
CA CYS A 180 7.31 -18.14 16.49
C CYS A 180 6.38 -18.83 15.49
N LYS A 181 5.93 -18.09 14.46
CA LYS A 181 4.99 -18.59 13.47
C LYS A 181 5.61 -19.63 12.54
N LYS A 182 6.89 -19.47 12.18
CA LYS A 182 7.65 -20.47 11.40
C LYS A 182 7.77 -21.80 12.14
N GLN A 183 7.99 -21.77 13.45
CA GLN A 183 8.05 -22.98 14.29
C GLN A 183 6.66 -23.58 14.57
N ASN A 184 5.59 -22.79 14.46
CA ASN A 184 4.21 -23.19 14.73
C ASN A 184 3.28 -22.84 13.55
N PRO A 185 3.27 -23.66 12.47
CA PRO A 185 2.50 -23.38 11.26
C PRO A 185 0.99 -23.29 11.51
N ALA A 186 0.46 -24.07 12.45
CA ALA A 186 -0.94 -23.97 12.84
C ALA A 186 -1.20 -22.72 13.70
N CYS A 187 -2.28 -21.99 13.44
CA CYS A 187 -2.62 -20.81 14.25
C CYS A 187 -3.37 -21.25 15.52
N PRO A 188 -2.84 -20.98 16.74
CA PRO A 188 -3.47 -21.44 17.98
C PRO A 188 -4.85 -20.81 18.19
N ARG A 189 -5.05 -19.55 17.79
CA ARG A 189 -6.37 -18.90 17.83
C ARG A 189 -7.38 -19.56 16.90
N CYS A 190 -6.99 -19.87 15.66
CA CYS A 190 -7.89 -20.55 14.72
C CYS A 190 -8.25 -21.96 15.21
N GLN A 191 -7.28 -22.70 15.78
CA GLN A 191 -7.56 -24.01 16.36
C GLN A 191 -8.54 -23.93 17.53
N ARG A 192 -8.38 -22.94 18.42
CA ARG A 192 -9.36 -22.71 19.50
C ARG A 192 -10.75 -22.38 18.94
N LEU A 193 -10.83 -21.47 17.97
CA LEU A 193 -12.10 -21.09 17.34
C LEU A 193 -12.80 -22.29 16.69
N GLN A 194 -12.04 -23.11 15.95
CA GLN A 194 -12.57 -24.31 15.31
C GLN A 194 -13.14 -25.30 16.33
N LYS A 195 -12.44 -25.54 17.45
CA LYS A 195 -12.93 -26.41 18.53
C LYS A 195 -14.21 -25.88 19.19
N TYR A 196 -14.42 -24.57 19.26
CA TYR A 196 -15.66 -24.00 19.76
C TYR A 196 -16.82 -24.27 18.80
N LEU A 197 -16.61 -24.02 17.51
CA LEU A 197 -17.62 -24.28 16.47
C LEU A 197 -17.99 -25.76 16.37
N GLU A 198 -17.01 -26.66 16.51
CA GLU A 198 -17.25 -28.10 16.51
C GLU A 198 -18.12 -28.57 17.68
N ARG A 199 -18.04 -27.90 18.84
CA ARG A 199 -18.89 -28.19 20.00
C ARG A 199 -20.32 -27.69 19.79
N GLU A 200 -20.46 -26.47 19.28
CA GLU A 200 -21.79 -25.88 18.99
C GLU A 200 -22.59 -26.66 17.94
N LEU A 201 -21.93 -27.43 17.06
CA LEU A 201 -22.59 -28.28 16.07
C LEU A 201 -22.97 -29.67 16.61
N GLN A 202 -22.47 -30.04 17.79
CA GLN A 202 -22.77 -31.32 18.46
C GLN A 202 -23.90 -31.18 19.49
N ASP A 203 -24.23 -29.95 19.89
CA ASP A 203 -25.34 -29.57 20.77
C ASP A 203 -26.60 -29.21 19.95
#